data_AF-A0A1B6LME9-F1
#
_entry.id   AF-A0A1B6LME9-F1
#
_cell.length_a   1.000
_cell.length_b   1.000
_cell.length_c   1.000
_cell.angle_alpha   90.00
_cell.angle_beta   90.00
_cell.angle_gamma   90.00
#
_symmetry.space_group_name_H-M   'P 1'
#
loop_
_entity.id
_entity.type
_entity.pdbx_description
1 polymer ?
#
loop_
_entity_poly.entity_id
_entity_poly.type
_entity_poly.pdbx_seq_one_letter_code
_entity_poly.pdbx_strand_id
1 'polypeptide(L)'
;MFTHLRKRKYFDVELTRFYSAQMVLALEYLNHIYVVHRDIKPENILLDHHGFLKLADFGFTKIVEGRTFTFCGTPPYIAPEVVQGQGYGRSADWWSLGILIYEMAAGFPPWTSKHNNTKLFLKIMYDQLRFPPSFSADLQDLLRKLLQRDVTRRIGNTWKGAEAVKEHPWFKKINWLKMLNRTSTPPFVPTISRPGSVVNFPNAARRSITVMTKAHSAAGSVEISNFADEFKDF
;
A
#
# COMPACT_ATOMS: atom_id res chain seq x y z
N MET A 1 -1.31 5.53 -7.78
CA MET A 1 -0.38 4.40 -8.04
C MET A 1 -1.00 3.31 -8.90
N PHE A 2 -2.12 2.70 -8.50
CA PHE A 2 -2.76 1.58 -9.21
C PHE A 2 -2.94 1.77 -10.72
N THR A 3 -3.62 2.85 -11.16
CA THR A 3 -3.87 3.11 -12.59
C THR A 3 -2.56 3.20 -13.38
N HIS A 4 -1.53 3.79 -12.77
CA HIS A 4 -0.21 3.92 -13.39
C HIS A 4 0.47 2.56 -13.56
N LEU A 5 0.42 1.70 -12.54
CA LEU A 5 0.95 0.34 -12.59
C LEU A 5 0.23 -0.50 -13.65
N ARG A 6 -1.10 -0.46 -13.69
CA ARG A 6 -1.90 -1.19 -14.70
C ARG A 6 -1.60 -0.73 -16.12
N LYS A 7 -1.44 0.57 -16.35
CA LYS A 7 -1.06 1.12 -17.67
C LYS A 7 0.35 0.69 -18.10
N ARG A 8 1.32 0.67 -17.18
CA ARG A 8 2.71 0.26 -17.45
C ARG A 8 2.94 -1.26 -17.42
N LYS A 9 1.96 -2.04 -16.98
CA LYS A 9 2.02 -3.47 -16.66
C LYS A 9 2.90 -3.77 -15.45
N TYR A 10 4.12 -3.26 -15.40
CA TYR A 10 5.05 -3.34 -14.27
C TYR A 10 5.93 -2.08 -14.24
N PHE A 11 6.63 -1.85 -13.14
CA PHE A 11 7.62 -0.78 -12.99
C PHE A 11 9.03 -1.33 -13.14
N ASP A 12 9.91 -0.49 -13.68
CA ASP A 12 11.35 -0.77 -13.65
C ASP A 12 11.88 -0.76 -12.20
N VAL A 13 13.12 -1.21 -12.05
CA VAL A 13 13.75 -1.38 -10.74
C VAL A 13 13.95 -0.06 -9.99
N GLU A 14 14.21 1.04 -10.69
CA GLU A 14 14.47 2.34 -10.06
C GLU A 14 13.17 2.96 -9.56
N LEU A 15 12.10 2.91 -10.36
CA LEU A 15 10.77 3.36 -9.98
C LEU A 15 10.18 2.50 -8.84
N THR A 16 10.32 1.17 -8.93
CA THR A 16 9.92 0.26 -7.86
C THR A 16 10.66 0.60 -6.57
N ARG A 17 12.00 0.75 -6.61
CA ARG A 17 12.81 1.08 -5.42
C ARG A 17 12.44 2.44 -4.82
N PHE A 18 12.21 3.44 -5.65
CA PHE A 18 11.83 4.79 -5.23
C PHE A 18 10.50 4.78 -4.44
N TYR A 19 9.49 4.09 -4.95
CA TYR A 19 8.20 3.97 -4.26
C TYR A 19 8.26 3.07 -3.03
N SER A 20 9.00 1.96 -3.09
CA SER A 20 9.24 1.11 -1.92
C SER A 20 9.90 1.87 -0.79
N ALA A 21 10.89 2.73 -1.07
CA ALA A 21 11.59 3.51 -0.05
C ALA A 21 10.65 4.47 0.69
N GLN A 22 9.72 5.13 -0.04
CA GLN A 22 8.71 5.98 0.59
C GLN A 22 7.75 5.19 1.47
N MET A 23 7.35 3.99 1.03
CA MET A 23 6.52 3.11 1.85
C MET A 23 7.25 2.61 3.10
N VAL A 24 8.55 2.34 3.02
CA VAL A 24 9.35 2.00 4.21
C VAL A 24 9.32 3.15 5.23
N LEU A 25 9.52 4.39 4.81
CA LEU A 25 9.45 5.57 5.70
C LEU A 25 8.04 5.76 6.28
N ALA A 26 7.00 5.56 5.47
CA ALA A 26 5.62 5.65 5.94
C ALA A 26 5.31 4.59 7.01
N LEU A 27 5.71 3.34 6.78
CA LEU A 27 5.52 2.25 7.75
C LEU A 27 6.39 2.42 9.00
N GLU A 28 7.61 2.93 8.86
CA GLU A 28 8.47 3.29 9.99
C GLU A 28 7.77 4.30 10.91
N TYR A 29 7.20 5.36 10.33
CA TYR A 29 6.44 6.37 11.08
C TYR A 29 5.18 5.78 11.74
N LEU A 30 4.33 5.06 11.00
CA LEU A 30 3.11 4.45 11.56
C LEU A 30 3.44 3.50 12.71
N ASN A 31 4.48 2.68 12.54
CA ASN A 31 4.94 1.77 13.58
C ASN A 31 5.42 2.52 14.83
N HIS A 32 6.11 3.66 14.67
CA HIS A 32 6.57 4.48 15.79
C HIS A 32 5.40 5.00 16.64
N ILE A 33 4.28 5.35 16.00
CA ILE A 33 3.06 5.83 16.68
C ILE A 33 2.04 4.71 16.97
N TYR A 34 2.49 3.45 17.00
CA TYR A 34 1.65 2.28 17.33
C TYR A 34 0.49 2.04 16.36
N VAL A 35 0.54 2.59 15.15
CA VAL A 35 -0.51 2.47 14.14
C VAL A 35 -0.19 1.33 13.17
N VAL A 36 -1.18 0.47 12.90
CA VAL A 36 -1.14 -0.56 11.85
C VAL A 36 -2.18 -0.23 10.79
N HIS A 37 -1.76 -0.09 9.54
CA HIS A 37 -2.63 0.30 8.43
C HIS A 37 -3.58 -0.82 7.99
N ARG A 38 -3.07 -2.05 7.87
CA ARG A 38 -3.80 -3.29 7.56
C ARG A 38 -4.45 -3.38 6.17
N ASP A 39 -4.15 -2.44 5.28
CA ASP A 39 -4.64 -2.44 3.88
C ASP A 39 -3.69 -1.74 2.91
N ILE A 40 -2.40 -2.05 3.03
CA ILE A 40 -1.38 -1.58 2.09
C ILE A 40 -1.59 -2.27 0.75
N LYS A 41 -1.91 -1.49 -0.29
CA LYS A 41 -2.11 -1.95 -1.67
C LYS A 41 -2.01 -0.78 -2.66
N PRO A 42 -1.76 -1.00 -3.96
CA PRO A 42 -1.61 0.06 -4.95
C PRO A 42 -2.81 1.01 -5.06
N GLU A 43 -4.02 0.54 -4.76
CA GLU A 43 -5.26 1.33 -4.78
C GLU A 43 -5.26 2.40 -3.68
N ASN A 44 -4.66 2.11 -2.53
CA ASN A 44 -4.59 3.00 -1.37
C ASN A 44 -3.33 3.87 -1.37
N ILE A 45 -2.54 3.83 -2.45
CA ILE A 45 -1.32 4.62 -2.62
C ILE A 45 -1.55 5.60 -3.75
N LEU A 46 -1.60 6.89 -3.42
CA LEU A 46 -1.81 7.97 -4.37
C LEU A 46 -0.46 8.55 -4.80
N LEU A 47 -0.42 9.10 -6.02
CA LEU A 47 0.71 9.88 -6.50
C LEU A 47 0.31 11.35 -6.46
N ASP A 48 1.13 12.17 -5.81
CA ASP A 48 0.96 13.62 -5.87
C ASP A 48 1.53 14.20 -7.17
N HIS A 49 1.29 15.50 -7.37
CA HIS A 49 1.70 16.21 -8.59
C HIS A 49 3.22 16.39 -8.72
N HIS A 50 3.97 16.14 -7.65
CA HIS A 50 5.43 16.12 -7.68
C HIS A 50 5.98 14.72 -7.97
N GLY A 51 5.15 13.67 -7.97
CA GLY A 51 5.59 12.28 -8.19
C GLY A 51 5.93 11.52 -6.91
N PHE A 52 5.57 12.04 -5.73
CA PHE A 52 5.71 11.35 -4.46
C PHE A 52 4.44 10.62 -4.05
N LEU A 53 4.58 9.62 -3.19
CA LEU A 53 3.47 8.85 -2.67
C LEU A 53 2.74 9.60 -1.55
N LYS A 54 1.43 9.40 -1.50
CA LYS A 54 0.57 9.66 -0.34
C LYS A 54 -0.18 8.38 -0.01
N LEU A 55 -0.05 7.91 1.23
CA LEU A 55 -0.84 6.78 1.73
C LEU A 55 -2.24 7.28 2.08
N ALA A 56 -3.26 6.56 1.64
CA ALA A 56 -4.67 6.90 1.81
C ALA A 56 -5.48 5.71 2.34
N ASP A 57 -6.75 5.95 2.63
CA ASP A 57 -7.72 4.97 3.14
C ASP A 57 -7.29 4.29 4.45
N PHE A 58 -7.48 5.04 5.54
CA PHE A 58 -7.23 4.57 6.90
C PHE A 58 -8.46 3.84 7.50
N GLY A 59 -9.42 3.40 6.69
CA GLY A 59 -10.66 2.75 7.16
C GLY A 59 -10.44 1.45 7.92
N PHE A 60 -9.34 0.75 7.65
CA PHE A 60 -8.90 -0.42 8.41
C PHE A 60 -7.77 -0.12 9.39
N THR A 61 -7.35 1.13 9.57
CA THR A 61 -6.26 1.44 10.48
C THR A 61 -6.67 1.20 11.95
N LYS A 62 -5.70 0.81 12.79
CA LYS A 62 -5.91 0.67 14.24
C LYS A 62 -4.63 0.96 15.02
N ILE A 63 -4.77 1.59 16.19
CA ILE A 63 -3.71 1.68 17.19
C ILE A 63 -3.58 0.32 17.89
N VAL A 64 -2.40 -0.29 17.83
CA VAL A 64 -2.11 -1.63 18.35
C VAL A 64 -0.80 -1.59 19.14
N GLU A 65 -0.91 -1.66 20.46
CA GLU A 65 0.25 -1.80 21.38
C GLU A 65 0.74 -3.24 21.50
N GLY A 66 -0.16 -4.21 21.35
CA GLY A 66 0.16 -5.64 21.35
C GLY A 66 -0.34 -6.33 20.09
N ARG A 67 -1.50 -6.98 20.21
CA ARG A 67 -2.11 -7.77 19.13
C ARG A 67 -3.54 -7.35 18.85
N THR A 68 -3.96 -7.51 17.61
CA THR A 68 -5.36 -7.42 17.17
C THR A 68 -5.74 -8.70 16.42
N PHE A 69 -7.04 -8.97 16.32
CA PHE A 69 -7.58 -10.24 15.80
C PHE A 69 -8.59 -10.08 14.67
N THR A 70 -8.98 -8.84 14.34
CA THR A 70 -9.95 -8.58 13.26
C THR A 70 -9.39 -9.07 11.92
N PHE A 71 -10.12 -9.95 11.24
CA PHE A 71 -9.79 -10.35 9.88
C PHE A 71 -10.20 -9.23 8.90
N CYS A 72 -9.23 -8.50 8.35
CA CYS A 72 -9.47 -7.40 7.40
C CYS A 72 -8.31 -7.26 6.41
N GLY A 73 -8.51 -6.41 5.40
CA GLY A 73 -7.54 -6.15 4.33
C GLY A 73 -7.91 -6.83 3.02
N THR A 74 -7.08 -6.59 2.01
CA THR A 74 -7.32 -7.07 0.64
C THR A 74 -6.68 -8.45 0.42
N PRO A 75 -7.40 -9.49 -0.04
CA PRO A 75 -6.96 -10.89 0.06
C PRO A 75 -5.52 -11.23 -0.38
N PRO A 76 -4.97 -10.74 -1.51
CA PRO A 76 -3.60 -11.05 -1.91
C PRO A 76 -2.52 -10.46 -0.99
N TYR A 77 -2.89 -9.45 -0.20
CA TYR A 77 -2.01 -8.67 0.69
C TYR A 77 -2.06 -9.12 2.14
N ILE A 78 -3.00 -10.01 2.50
CA ILE A 78 -3.20 -10.51 3.85
C ILE A 78 -2.03 -11.42 4.25
N ALA A 79 -1.46 -11.18 5.45
CA ALA A 79 -0.35 -11.96 5.99
C ALA A 79 -0.80 -13.34 6.50
N PRO A 80 0.09 -14.36 6.51
CA PRO A 80 -0.21 -15.72 6.95
C PRO A 80 -0.84 -15.78 8.34
N GLU A 81 -0.31 -15.01 9.30
CA GLU A 81 -0.82 -14.97 10.66
C GLU A 81 -2.28 -14.47 10.74
N VAL A 82 -2.68 -13.57 9.84
CA VAL A 82 -4.05 -13.06 9.75
C VAL A 82 -4.97 -14.13 9.14
N VAL A 83 -4.50 -14.84 8.10
CA VAL A 83 -5.21 -15.99 7.51
C VAL A 83 -5.48 -17.07 8.55
N GLN A 84 -4.54 -17.31 9.45
CA GLN A 84 -4.65 -18.29 10.52
C GLN A 84 -5.48 -17.81 11.72
N GLY A 85 -6.00 -16.58 11.71
CA GLY A 85 -6.72 -16.00 12.84
C GLY A 85 -5.86 -15.77 14.08
N GLN A 86 -4.54 -15.71 13.93
CA GLN A 86 -3.62 -15.43 15.03
C GLN A 86 -3.62 -13.93 15.35
N GLY A 87 -3.30 -13.60 16.60
CA GLY A 87 -3.11 -12.20 16.99
C GLY A 87 -1.91 -11.60 16.28
N TYR A 88 -2.15 -10.53 15.53
CA TYR A 88 -1.15 -9.88 14.68
C TYR A 88 -0.98 -8.40 15.04
N GLY A 89 0.06 -7.79 14.49
CA GLY A 89 0.36 -6.36 14.68
C GLY A 89 1.06 -5.79 13.45
N ARG A 90 2.06 -4.94 13.70
CA ARG A 90 2.84 -4.20 12.70
C ARG A 90 3.54 -5.07 11.65
N SER A 91 3.83 -6.34 11.99
CA SER A 91 4.42 -7.32 11.07
C SER A 91 3.58 -7.55 9.81
N ALA A 92 2.27 -7.38 9.90
CA ALA A 92 1.36 -7.57 8.77
C ALA A 92 1.58 -6.53 7.68
N ASP A 93 1.83 -5.27 8.03
CA ASP A 93 2.10 -4.22 7.04
C ASP A 93 3.43 -4.44 6.32
N TRP A 94 4.46 -4.99 7.00
CA TRP A 94 5.72 -5.38 6.35
C TRP A 94 5.54 -6.54 5.35
N TRP A 95 4.64 -7.48 5.65
CA TRP A 95 4.26 -8.51 4.68
C TRP A 95 3.57 -7.89 3.46
N SER A 96 2.57 -7.03 3.69
CA SER A 96 1.85 -6.34 2.61
C SER A 96 2.79 -5.46 1.77
N LEU A 97 3.82 -4.85 2.38
CA LEU A 97 4.89 -4.19 1.64
C LEU A 97 5.62 -5.19 0.73
N GLY A 98 5.98 -6.37 1.21
CA GLY A 98 6.59 -7.41 0.37
C GLY A 98 5.73 -7.77 -0.86
N ILE A 99 4.42 -7.90 -0.67
CA ILE A 99 3.48 -8.15 -1.78
C ILE A 99 3.44 -6.96 -2.75
N LEU A 100 3.41 -5.73 -2.23
CA LEU A 100 3.41 -4.51 -3.02
C LEU A 100 4.67 -4.38 -3.88
N ILE A 101 5.86 -4.62 -3.29
CA ILE A 101 7.14 -4.56 -4.02
C ILE A 101 7.16 -5.60 -5.14
N TYR A 102 6.71 -6.83 -4.84
CA TYR A 102 6.59 -7.87 -5.85
C TYR A 102 5.63 -7.44 -6.97
N GLU A 103 4.43 -6.97 -6.65
CA GLU A 103 3.43 -6.58 -7.65
C GLU A 103 3.90 -5.39 -8.51
N MET A 104 4.60 -4.42 -7.93
CA MET A 104 5.20 -3.33 -8.70
C MET A 104 6.21 -3.85 -9.72
N ALA A 105 7.10 -4.77 -9.33
CA ALA A 105 8.17 -5.28 -10.18
C ALA A 105 7.70 -6.34 -11.20
N ALA A 106 6.68 -7.15 -10.88
CA ALA A 106 6.17 -8.22 -11.73
C ALA A 106 4.89 -7.86 -12.50
N GLY A 107 4.12 -6.88 -12.00
CA GLY A 107 2.80 -6.52 -12.52
C GLY A 107 1.63 -7.33 -11.94
N PHE A 108 1.93 -8.33 -11.12
CA PHE A 108 0.97 -9.20 -10.43
C PHE A 108 1.55 -9.65 -9.08
N PRO A 109 0.71 -9.94 -8.07
CA PRO A 109 1.19 -10.41 -6.77
C PRO A 109 1.72 -11.85 -6.87
N PRO A 110 2.60 -12.29 -5.93
CA PRO A 110 3.29 -13.59 -6.02
C PRO A 110 2.33 -14.79 -5.97
N TRP A 111 1.21 -14.64 -5.24
CA TRP A 111 0.17 -15.66 -5.16
C TRP A 111 -1.17 -15.06 -5.61
N THR A 112 -1.84 -15.77 -6.52
CA THR A 112 -3.16 -15.42 -7.03
C THR A 112 -4.05 -16.65 -7.12
N SER A 113 -5.36 -16.42 -7.04
CA SER A 113 -6.40 -17.41 -7.33
C SER A 113 -7.58 -16.70 -7.95
N LYS A 114 -8.08 -17.19 -9.09
CA LYS A 114 -9.29 -16.64 -9.70
C LYS A 114 -10.50 -17.06 -8.87
N HIS A 115 -11.19 -16.09 -8.28
CA HIS A 115 -12.49 -16.23 -7.60
C HIS A 115 -12.55 -17.23 -6.42
N ASN A 116 -11.41 -17.70 -5.90
CA ASN A 116 -11.39 -18.62 -4.77
C ASN A 116 -10.36 -18.15 -3.73
N ASN A 117 -10.84 -17.43 -2.73
CA ASN A 117 -10.01 -16.91 -1.63
C ASN A 117 -9.44 -18.03 -0.77
N THR A 118 -10.17 -19.12 -0.54
CA THR A 118 -9.65 -20.28 0.20
C THR A 118 -8.39 -20.84 -0.47
N LYS A 119 -8.40 -21.01 -1.80
CA LYS A 119 -7.23 -21.45 -2.56
C LYS A 119 -6.10 -20.42 -2.54
N LEU A 120 -6.41 -19.13 -2.58
CA LEU A 120 -5.41 -18.07 -2.42
C LEU A 120 -4.74 -18.16 -1.04
N PHE A 121 -5.52 -18.29 0.02
CA PHE A 121 -5.03 -18.40 1.39
C PHE A 121 -4.16 -19.65 1.59
N LEU A 122 -4.54 -20.79 1.01
CA LEU A 122 -3.67 -21.98 0.99
C LEU A 122 -2.32 -21.70 0.31
N LYS A 123 -2.31 -20.95 -0.79
CA LYS A 123 -1.05 -20.55 -1.45
C LYS A 123 -0.21 -19.63 -0.57
N ILE A 124 -0.83 -18.61 0.02
CA ILE A 124 -0.16 -17.69 0.96
C ILE A 124 0.48 -18.48 2.11
N MET A 125 -0.20 -19.51 2.61
CA MET A 125 0.29 -20.35 3.71
C MET A 125 1.39 -21.33 3.33
N TYR A 126 1.36 -21.92 2.13
CA TYR A 126 2.17 -23.11 1.83
C TYR A 126 2.94 -23.08 0.52
N ASP A 127 2.50 -22.30 -0.48
CA ASP A 127 3.12 -22.32 -1.81
C ASP A 127 4.49 -21.64 -1.80
N GLN A 128 5.41 -22.12 -2.63
CA GLN A 128 6.75 -21.55 -2.68
C GLN A 128 6.72 -20.17 -3.36
N LEU A 129 7.51 -19.24 -2.83
CA LEU A 129 7.72 -17.94 -3.48
C LEU A 129 8.61 -18.13 -4.71
N ARG A 130 8.06 -17.85 -5.89
CA ARG A 130 8.77 -17.90 -7.18
C ARG A 130 9.04 -16.50 -7.69
N PHE A 131 10.07 -16.33 -8.49
CA PHE A 131 10.48 -15.01 -9.01
C PHE A 131 10.57 -15.02 -10.53
N PRO A 132 10.18 -13.93 -11.22
CA PRO A 132 10.50 -13.74 -12.62
C PRO A 132 12.02 -13.70 -12.84
N PRO A 133 12.53 -14.16 -14.00
CA PRO A 133 13.96 -14.11 -14.31
C PRO A 133 14.57 -12.69 -14.30
N SER A 134 13.73 -11.66 -14.47
CA SER A 134 14.14 -10.26 -14.45
C SER A 134 14.49 -9.74 -13.04
N PHE A 135 14.17 -10.47 -11.97
CA PHE A 135 14.42 -10.01 -10.61
C PHE A 135 15.89 -10.20 -10.23
N SER A 136 16.54 -9.12 -9.81
CA SER A 136 17.92 -9.20 -9.29
C SER A 136 18.02 -10.03 -8.01
N ALA A 137 19.20 -10.58 -7.73
CA ALA A 137 19.45 -11.35 -6.52
C ALA A 137 19.08 -10.55 -5.25
N ASP A 138 19.46 -9.28 -5.19
CA ASP A 138 19.12 -8.36 -4.08
C ASP A 138 17.60 -8.21 -3.90
N LEU A 139 16.83 -8.11 -5.00
CA LEU A 139 15.37 -7.98 -4.91
C LEU A 139 14.74 -9.28 -4.41
N GLN A 140 15.18 -10.42 -4.94
CA GLN A 140 14.67 -11.72 -4.50
C GLN A 140 14.98 -11.95 -3.02
N ASP A 141 16.18 -11.60 -2.56
CA ASP A 141 16.58 -11.73 -1.15
C ASP A 141 15.74 -10.83 -0.23
N LEU A 142 15.50 -9.57 -0.60
CA LEU A 142 14.60 -8.67 0.13
C LEU A 142 13.19 -9.27 0.25
N LEU A 143 12.64 -9.76 -0.86
CA LEU A 143 11.30 -10.33 -0.91
C LEU A 143 11.19 -11.60 -0.08
N ARG A 144 12.21 -12.46 -0.05
CA ARG A 144 12.23 -13.65 0.84
C ARG A 144 12.20 -13.25 2.32
N LYS A 145 12.84 -12.14 2.69
CA LYS A 145 12.88 -11.64 4.07
C LYS A 145 11.60 -10.92 4.49
N LEU A 146 10.94 -10.18 3.60
CA LEU A 146 9.64 -9.53 3.85
C LEU A 146 8.48 -10.53 3.82
N LEU A 147 8.48 -11.46 2.86
CA LEU A 147 7.48 -12.51 2.70
C LEU A 147 7.83 -13.78 3.51
N GLN A 148 8.45 -13.57 4.67
CA GLN A 148 8.74 -14.62 5.63
C GLN A 148 7.47 -14.94 6.44
N ARG A 149 7.05 -16.21 6.41
CA ARG A 149 5.84 -16.67 7.10
C ARG A 149 6.01 -16.66 8.61
N ASP A 150 7.20 -17.03 9.08
CA ASP A 150 7.56 -16.87 10.48
C ASP A 150 7.75 -15.39 10.82
N VAL A 151 6.76 -14.83 11.52
CA VAL A 151 6.72 -13.42 11.92
C VAL A 151 7.98 -13.00 12.70
N THR A 152 8.60 -13.90 13.46
CA THR A 152 9.80 -13.60 14.26
C THR A 152 11.05 -13.40 13.40
N ARG A 153 11.05 -13.94 12.17
CA ARG A 153 12.15 -13.86 11.21
C ARG A 153 11.90 -12.84 10.10
N ARG A 154 10.72 -12.21 10.09
CA ARG A 154 10.34 -11.21 9.08
C ARG A 154 11.09 -9.91 9.28
N ILE A 155 11.80 -9.45 8.25
CA ILE A 155 12.50 -8.17 8.29
C ILE A 155 11.48 -7.03 8.46
N GLY A 156 11.82 -5.99 9.23
CA GLY A 156 10.86 -4.98 9.69
C GLY A 156 10.24 -5.32 11.05
N ASN A 157 10.21 -6.60 11.43
CA ASN A 157 9.69 -7.09 12.71
C ASN A 157 10.77 -7.72 13.61
N THR A 158 12.05 -7.65 13.20
CA THR A 158 13.17 -8.02 14.06
C THR A 158 13.50 -6.88 15.03
N TRP A 159 14.47 -7.09 15.94
CA TRP A 159 14.90 -6.07 16.90
C TRP A 159 15.38 -4.75 16.26
N LYS A 160 15.87 -4.78 15.01
CA LYS A 160 16.25 -3.59 14.23
C LYS A 160 15.06 -2.86 13.60
N GLY A 161 13.87 -3.44 13.62
CA GLY A 161 12.66 -2.84 13.03
C GLY A 161 12.84 -2.43 11.57
N ALA A 162 12.38 -1.22 11.25
CA ALA A 162 12.49 -0.63 9.91
C ALA A 162 13.94 -0.47 9.43
N GLU A 163 14.89 -0.27 10.34
CA GLU A 163 16.29 -0.05 9.98
C GLU A 163 16.89 -1.27 9.26
N ALA A 164 16.51 -2.49 9.65
CA ALA A 164 16.94 -3.68 8.91
C ALA A 164 16.45 -3.68 7.45
N VAL A 165 15.27 -3.13 7.19
CA VAL A 165 14.75 -2.98 5.81
C VAL A 165 15.58 -1.93 5.07
N LYS A 166 15.90 -0.81 5.73
CA LYS A 166 16.65 0.32 5.14
C LYS A 166 18.10 -0.03 4.81
N GLU A 167 18.73 -0.86 5.65
CA GLU A 167 20.10 -1.36 5.46
C GLU A 167 20.21 -2.45 4.37
N HIS A 168 19.09 -2.98 3.86
CA HIS A 168 19.13 -4.08 2.90
C HIS A 168 19.85 -3.68 1.60
N PRO A 169 20.72 -4.53 1.00
CA PRO A 169 21.50 -4.19 -0.20
C PRO A 169 20.68 -3.68 -1.39
N TRP A 170 19.44 -4.15 -1.53
CA TRP A 170 18.52 -3.66 -2.57
C TRP A 170 18.22 -2.16 -2.49
N PHE A 171 18.28 -1.57 -1.29
CA PHE A 171 18.09 -0.15 -1.04
C PHE A 171 19.39 0.66 -0.97
N LYS A 172 20.57 0.07 -1.26
CA LYS A 172 21.88 0.75 -1.15
C LYS A 172 21.99 2.09 -1.89
N LYS A 173 21.20 2.29 -2.95
CA LYS A 173 21.18 3.53 -3.75
C LYS A 173 20.30 4.63 -3.16
N ILE A 174 19.52 4.33 -2.12
CA ILE A 174 18.57 5.28 -1.53
C ILE A 174 19.28 6.17 -0.52
N ASN A 175 19.17 7.48 -0.73
CA ASN A 175 19.45 8.46 0.31
C ASN A 175 18.15 8.70 1.11
N TRP A 176 18.06 8.08 2.29
CA TRP A 176 16.88 8.13 3.14
C TRP A 176 16.51 9.55 3.59
N LEU A 177 17.51 10.39 3.88
CA LEU A 177 17.28 11.78 4.28
C LEU A 177 16.70 12.63 3.14
N LYS A 178 17.23 12.49 1.92
CA LYS A 178 16.67 13.16 0.74
C LYS A 178 15.27 12.65 0.40
N MET A 179 15.02 11.36 0.60
CA MET A 179 13.68 10.79 0.41
C MET A 179 12.68 11.36 1.41
N LEU A 180 13.03 11.41 2.70
CA LEU A 180 12.21 11.98 3.76
C LEU A 180 11.90 13.46 3.52
N ASN A 181 12.92 14.23 3.13
CA ASN A 181 12.79 15.67 2.86
C ASN A 181 12.23 15.98 1.47
N ARG A 182 11.82 14.97 0.68
CA ARG A 182 11.30 15.12 -0.68
C ARG A 182 12.22 15.90 -1.63
N THR A 183 13.54 15.78 -1.44
CA THR A 183 14.57 16.43 -2.29
C THR A 183 15.21 15.47 -3.30
N SER A 184 14.84 14.18 -3.26
CA SER A 184 15.19 13.21 -4.30
C SER A 184 14.37 13.45 -5.58
N THR A 185 14.99 13.40 -6.75
CA THR A 185 14.28 13.53 -8.03
C THR A 185 13.37 12.32 -8.29
N PRO A 186 12.05 12.50 -8.44
CA PRO A 186 11.13 11.40 -8.72
C PRO A 186 11.34 10.84 -10.13
N PRO A 187 11.43 9.50 -10.31
CA PRO A 187 11.60 8.91 -11.65
C PRO A 187 10.37 9.06 -12.55
N PHE A 188 9.22 9.42 -11.98
CA PHE A 188 7.99 9.70 -12.71
C PHE A 188 7.22 10.83 -12.04
N VAL A 189 6.79 11.80 -12.83
CA VAL A 189 5.88 12.88 -12.42
C VAL A 189 4.61 12.77 -13.27
N PRO A 190 3.41 12.65 -12.66
CA PRO A 190 2.18 12.54 -13.42
C PRO A 190 1.82 13.86 -14.12
N THR A 191 1.35 13.77 -15.36
CA THR A 191 0.80 14.94 -16.06
C THR A 191 -0.55 15.29 -15.46
N ILE A 192 -0.70 16.54 -15.02
CA ILE A 192 -1.96 17.12 -14.54
C ILE A 192 -2.31 18.27 -15.47
N SER A 193 -3.49 18.19 -16.10
CA SER A 193 -3.93 19.21 -17.04
C SER A 193 -4.39 20.49 -16.36
N ARG A 194 -5.09 20.38 -15.21
CA ARG A 194 -5.65 21.48 -14.41
C ARG A 194 -5.86 21.06 -12.95
N PRO A 195 -5.90 21.99 -11.98
CA PRO A 195 -6.40 21.72 -10.63
C PRO A 195 -7.78 21.05 -10.68
N GLY A 196 -8.01 20.01 -9.86
CA GLY A 196 -9.26 19.23 -9.87
C GLY A 196 -9.40 18.21 -11.01
N SER A 197 -8.36 18.02 -11.84
CA SER A 197 -8.40 17.05 -12.94
C SER A 197 -8.51 15.60 -12.44
N VAL A 198 -9.57 14.91 -12.87
CA VAL A 198 -9.84 13.50 -12.51
C VAL A 198 -9.30 12.49 -13.55
N VAL A 199 -8.55 12.95 -14.56
CA VAL A 199 -8.09 12.13 -15.70
C VAL A 199 -7.22 10.92 -15.32
N ASN A 200 -6.62 10.96 -14.12
CA ASN A 200 -5.77 9.90 -13.60
C ASN A 200 -6.52 8.91 -12.70
N PHE A 201 -7.79 9.16 -12.42
CA PHE A 201 -8.70 8.26 -11.70
C PHE A 201 -9.54 7.44 -12.69
N PRO A 202 -9.92 6.20 -12.34
CA PRO A 202 -10.90 5.46 -13.14
C PRO A 202 -12.23 6.21 -13.18
N ASN A 203 -12.97 6.08 -14.29
CA ASN A 203 -14.32 6.63 -14.41
C ASN A 203 -15.22 5.98 -13.34
N ALA A 204 -15.47 6.68 -12.24
CA ALA A 204 -16.44 6.28 -11.25
C ALA A 204 -17.84 6.72 -11.71
N ALA A 205 -18.84 5.85 -11.55
CA ALA A 205 -20.23 6.25 -11.75
C ALA A 205 -20.55 7.37 -10.76
N ARG A 206 -21.06 8.51 -11.25
CA ARG A 206 -21.60 9.56 -10.39
C ARG A 206 -22.76 8.97 -9.60
N ARG A 207 -22.57 8.79 -8.30
CA ARG A 207 -23.64 8.38 -7.39
C ARG A 207 -24.21 9.65 -6.75
N SER A 208 -25.52 9.83 -6.84
CA SER A 208 -26.21 10.85 -6.08
C SER A 208 -26.03 10.58 -4.59
N ILE A 209 -25.57 11.57 -3.84
CA ILE A 209 -25.53 11.49 -2.37
C ILE A 209 -26.94 11.83 -1.89
N THR A 210 -27.70 10.82 -1.48
CA THR A 210 -29.01 11.04 -0.86
C THR A 210 -28.82 11.32 0.62
N VAL A 211 -29.03 12.57 1.02
CA VAL A 211 -29.08 12.94 2.44
C VAL A 211 -30.47 12.59 2.97
N MET A 212 -30.56 11.55 3.79
CA MET A 212 -31.79 11.24 4.52
C MET A 212 -31.92 12.21 5.69
N THR A 213 -32.61 13.33 5.48
CA THR A 213 -33.05 14.19 6.58
C THR A 213 -34.17 13.48 7.33
N LYS A 214 -34.05 13.31 8.65
CA LYS A 214 -35.19 13.00 9.52
C LYS A 214 -36.20 14.15 9.38
N ALA A 215 -37.20 13.99 8.51
CA ALA A 215 -38.25 14.98 8.36
C ALA A 215 -39.12 14.98 9.61
N HIS A 216 -39.01 16.02 10.44
CA HIS A 216 -40.23 16.68 10.88
C HIS A 216 -40.71 17.48 9.65
N SER A 217 -41.79 16.97 9.03
CA SER A 217 -42.71 17.70 8.14
C SER A 217 -42.14 18.86 7.30
N ALA A 218 -41.71 18.55 6.07
CA ALA A 218 -41.97 19.30 4.83
C ALA A 218 -40.86 18.95 3.81
N ALA A 219 -41.24 18.34 2.70
CA ALA A 219 -40.34 18.02 1.61
C ALA A 219 -39.86 19.32 0.94
N GLY A 220 -38.56 19.60 1.03
CA GLY A 220 -37.86 20.59 0.22
C GLY A 220 -36.59 19.97 -0.33
N SER A 221 -36.44 19.96 -1.65
CA SER A 221 -35.19 19.58 -2.32
C SER A 221 -34.15 20.68 -2.08
N VAL A 222 -33.08 20.36 -1.35
CA VAL A 222 -31.92 21.24 -1.20
C VAL A 222 -30.94 20.91 -2.32
N GLU A 223 -30.73 21.84 -3.25
CA GLU A 223 -29.56 21.79 -4.13
C GLU A 223 -28.32 22.09 -3.30
N ILE A 224 -27.47 21.08 -3.13
CA ILE A 224 -26.17 21.25 -2.48
C ILE A 224 -25.21 21.83 -3.51
N SER A 225 -24.80 23.07 -3.27
CA SER A 225 -23.77 23.78 -4.03
C SER A 225 -22.43 23.04 -3.95
N ASN A 226 -21.64 23.19 -5.01
CA ASN A 226 -20.44 22.42 -5.33
C ASN A 226 -19.51 22.14 -4.13
N PHE A 227 -19.47 20.88 -3.72
CA PHE A 227 -18.45 20.27 -2.83
C PHE A 227 -16.99 20.50 -3.28
N ALA A 228 -16.76 21.05 -4.47
CA ALA A 228 -15.45 21.38 -5.01
C ALA A 228 -14.81 22.64 -4.39
N ASP A 229 -15.60 23.52 -3.77
CA ASP A 229 -15.07 24.77 -3.21
C ASP A 229 -14.43 24.60 -1.83
N GLU A 230 -14.73 23.52 -1.09
CA GLU A 230 -14.19 23.25 0.26
C GLU A 230 -12.79 22.60 0.26
N PHE A 231 -12.23 22.23 -0.89
CA PHE A 231 -10.92 21.57 -1.00
C PHE A 231 -9.88 22.41 -1.76
N LYS A 232 -10.09 23.72 -1.88
CA LYS A 232 -9.14 24.60 -2.60
C LYS A 232 -7.78 24.76 -1.87
N ASP A 233 -7.72 24.41 -0.59
CA ASP A 233 -6.52 24.57 0.25
C ASP A 233 -5.83 23.24 0.63
N PHE A 234 -6.11 22.13 -0.08
CA PHE A 234 -5.46 20.81 0.13
C PHE A 234 -4.64 20.32 -1.08
#